data_AF-A0A7D7RE99-F1
#
_entry.id   AF-A0A7D7RE99-F1
#
_cell.length_a   1.000
_cell.length_b   1.000
_cell.length_c   1.000
_cell.angle_alpha   90.00
_cell.angle_beta   90.00
_cell.angle_gamma   90.00
#
_symmetry.space_group_name_H-M   'P 1'
#
loop_
_entity.id
_entity.type
_entity.pdbx_description
1 polymer ?
#
loop_
_entity_poly.entity_id
_entity_poly.type
_entity_poly.pdbx_seq_one_letter_code
_entity_poly.pdbx_strand_id
1 'polypeptide(L)'
;MKTYWLIIAVLLLNLSLLLINDYFPGTLAELGIPAWILFVVIALMVVFSWATVKPRREKKRYMIIFPVLMVGVPLMVMAVLTALGGESQNSLSLASPAVWIGAVLAIWISWLEYTRVSEKKAEKA
;
A
#
# COMPACT_ATOMS: atom_id res chain seq x y z
N MET A 1 17.63 -6.97 -4.21
CA MET A 1 16.40 -7.72 -3.85
C MET A 1 15.99 -7.50 -2.40
N LYS A 2 16.89 -7.51 -1.39
CA LYS A 2 16.53 -7.32 0.04
C LYS A 2 15.94 -5.93 0.38
N THR A 3 16.47 -4.86 -0.19
CA THR A 3 16.03 -3.47 0.09
C THR A 3 14.57 -3.20 -0.29
N TYR A 4 14.09 -3.78 -1.39
CA TYR A 4 12.73 -3.60 -1.87
C TYR A 4 11.70 -4.21 -0.93
N TRP A 5 11.98 -5.43 -0.45
CA TRP A 5 11.15 -6.10 0.55
C TRP A 5 11.12 -5.33 1.87
N LEU A 6 12.24 -4.69 2.23
CA LEU A 6 12.31 -3.83 3.41
C LEU A 6 11.42 -2.60 3.23
N ILE A 7 11.47 -1.92 2.07
CA ILE A 7 10.59 -0.78 1.75
C ILE A 7 9.12 -1.20 1.82
N ILE A 8 8.76 -2.34 1.22
CA ILE A 8 7.39 -2.89 1.27
C ILE A 8 6.96 -3.15 2.70
N ALA A 9 7.80 -3.83 3.50
CA ALA A 9 7.48 -4.15 4.89
C ALA A 9 7.29 -2.89 5.73
N VAL A 10 8.16 -1.88 5.57
CA VAL A 10 8.05 -0.61 6.29
C VAL A 10 6.79 0.15 5.89
N LEU A 11 6.46 0.20 4.58
CA LEU A 11 5.24 0.84 4.10
C LEU A 11 3.99 0.15 4.64
N LEU A 12 3.92 -1.18 4.58
CA LEU A 12 2.79 -1.95 5.11
C LEU A 12 2.63 -1.77 6.62
N LEU A 13 3.74 -1.73 7.36
CA LEU A 13 3.73 -1.51 8.80
C LEU A 13 3.20 -0.10 9.13
N ASN A 14 3.67 0.93 8.42
CA ASN A 14 3.17 2.31 8.61
C ASN A 14 1.68 2.42 8.27
N LEU A 15 1.24 1.82 7.16
CA LEU A 15 -0.17 1.75 6.77
C LEU A 15 -1.02 1.06 7.84
N SER A 16 -0.53 -0.05 8.39
CA SER A 16 -1.24 -0.78 9.45
C SER A 16 -1.36 0.06 10.73
N LEU A 17 -0.31 0.76 11.13
CA LEU A 17 -0.33 1.69 12.28
C LEU A 17 -1.32 2.83 12.08
N LEU A 18 -1.37 3.39 10.86
CA LEU A 18 -2.36 4.42 10.52
C LEU A 18 -3.79 3.88 10.60
N LEU A 19 -4.03 2.66 10.10
CA LEU A 19 -5.34 2.01 10.21
C LEU A 19 -5.73 1.71 11.66
N ILE A 20 -4.79 1.23 12.47
CA ILE A 20 -5.02 1.02 13.90
C ILE A 20 -5.43 2.33 14.58
N ASN A 21 -4.72 3.43 14.29
CA ASN A 21 -5.07 4.74 14.84
C ASN A 21 -6.39 5.30 14.31
N ASP A 22 -6.80 4.90 13.10
CA ASP A 22 -8.07 5.30 12.50
C ASP A 22 -9.27 4.56 13.11
N TYR A 23 -9.12 3.27 13.42
CA TYR A 23 -10.14 2.43 14.06
C TYR A 23 -10.15 2.55 15.59
N PHE A 24 -9.00 2.87 16.18
CA PHE A 24 -8.79 3.06 17.61
C PHE A 24 -8.03 4.38 17.83
N PRO A 25 -8.75 5.51 17.87
CA PRO A 25 -8.14 6.84 18.03
C PRO A 25 -7.35 6.92 19.34
N GLY A 26 -6.20 7.58 19.30
CA GLY A 26 -5.38 7.81 20.49
C GLY A 26 -4.32 6.73 20.74
N THR A 27 -4.37 5.58 20.07
CA THR A 27 -3.34 4.52 20.20
C THR A 27 -1.93 4.99 19.86
N LEU A 28 -1.75 5.79 18.80
CA LEU A 28 -0.43 6.37 18.49
C LEU A 28 -0.03 7.48 19.46
N ALA A 29 -1.00 8.26 19.96
CA ALA A 29 -0.75 9.33 20.92
C ALA A 29 -0.30 8.78 22.28
N GLU A 30 -0.88 7.66 22.73
CA GLU A 30 -0.47 6.93 23.93
C GLU A 30 0.96 6.40 23.84
N LEU A 31 1.40 6.03 22.63
CA LEU A 31 2.78 5.65 22.35
C LEU A 31 3.73 6.85 22.21
N GLY A 32 3.21 8.09 22.30
CA GLY A 32 3.98 9.31 22.10
C GLY A 32 4.41 9.52 20.65
N ILE A 33 3.77 8.85 19.68
CA ILE A 33 4.12 8.91 18.26
C ILE A 33 3.11 9.81 17.54
N PRO A 34 3.54 10.99 17.03
CA PRO A 34 2.69 11.81 16.19
C PRO A 34 2.38 11.10 14.86
N ALA A 35 1.09 10.99 14.51
CA ALA A 35 0.66 10.32 13.27
C ALA A 35 1.27 10.93 11.99
N TRP A 36 1.56 12.24 11.99
CA TRP A 36 2.19 12.93 10.86
C TRP A 36 3.56 12.33 10.47
N ILE A 37 4.29 11.75 11.43
CA ILE A 37 5.59 11.12 11.16
C ILE A 37 5.40 9.91 10.24
N LEU A 38 4.34 9.12 10.42
CA LEU A 38 4.06 7.96 9.57
C LEU A 38 3.81 8.38 8.12
N PHE A 39 3.11 9.50 7.89
CA PHE A 39 2.92 10.06 6.55
C PHE A 39 4.24 10.53 5.93
N VAL A 40 5.11 11.18 6.72
CA VAL A 40 6.44 11.60 6.27
C VAL A 40 7.30 10.39 5.90
N VAL A 41 7.28 9.33 6.71
CA VAL A 41 8.00 8.08 6.42
C VAL A 41 7.48 7.43 5.15
N ILE A 42 6.16 7.38 4.93
CA ILE A 42 5.58 6.87 3.69
C ILE A 42 6.05 7.69 2.49
N ALA A 43 5.98 9.02 2.56
CA ALA A 43 6.40 9.91 1.48
C ALA A 43 7.89 9.71 1.15
N LEU A 44 8.75 9.65 2.16
CA LEU A 44 10.18 9.37 2.01
C LEU A 44 10.40 8.01 1.36
N MET A 45 9.71 6.97 1.79
CA MET A 45 9.83 5.61 1.22
C MET A 45 9.39 5.56 -0.25
N VAL A 46 8.34 6.29 -0.64
CA VAL A 46 7.89 6.40 -2.03
C VAL A 46 8.93 7.10 -2.88
N VAL A 47 9.48 8.24 -2.41
CA VAL A 47 10.53 8.99 -3.11
C VAL A 47 11.81 8.14 -3.22
N PHE A 48 12.20 7.48 -2.13
CA PHE A 48 13.39 6.63 -2.10
C PHE A 48 13.22 5.43 -3.03
N SER A 49 12.04 4.83 -3.07
CA SER A 49 11.69 3.81 -4.05
C SER A 49 11.87 4.37 -5.46
N TRP A 50 11.28 5.53 -5.79
CA TRP A 50 11.43 6.08 -7.14
C TRP A 50 12.90 6.38 -7.52
N ALA A 51 13.69 6.90 -6.58
CA ALA A 51 15.09 7.27 -6.82
C ALA A 51 16.05 6.06 -6.90
N THR A 52 15.83 5.03 -6.07
CA THR A 52 16.72 3.85 -6.00
C THR A 52 16.28 2.70 -6.88
N VAL A 53 14.99 2.63 -7.19
CA VAL A 53 14.42 1.67 -8.12
C VAL A 53 14.61 2.21 -9.53
N LYS A 54 15.81 2.01 -10.09
CA LYS A 54 15.95 2.00 -11.55
C LYS A 54 14.93 1.00 -12.10
N PRO A 55 14.22 1.29 -13.20
CA PRO A 55 13.28 0.36 -13.85
C PRO A 55 14.07 -0.81 -14.47
N ARG A 56 14.65 -1.64 -13.61
CA ARG A 56 15.27 -2.88 -14.01
C ARG A 56 14.09 -3.78 -14.36
N ARG A 57 14.04 -4.19 -15.64
CA ARG A 57 13.08 -5.11 -16.28
C ARG A 57 13.00 -6.49 -15.62
N GLU A 58 13.35 -6.62 -14.35
CA GLU A 58 13.49 -7.89 -13.68
C GLU A 58 12.22 -8.22 -12.89
N LYS A 59 11.43 -9.07 -13.58
CA LYS A 59 10.35 -9.95 -13.12
C LYS A 59 8.97 -9.28 -13.04
N LYS A 60 8.19 -9.51 -14.12
CA LYS A 60 6.72 -9.39 -14.21
C LYS A 60 5.98 -9.80 -12.92
N ARG A 61 6.52 -10.77 -12.17
CA ARG A 61 5.98 -11.23 -10.88
C ARG A 61 5.88 -10.10 -9.85
N TYR A 62 6.89 -9.24 -9.72
CA TYR A 62 6.87 -8.16 -8.72
C TYR A 62 5.90 -7.04 -9.06
N MET A 63 5.68 -6.80 -10.35
CA MET A 63 4.75 -5.80 -10.85
C MET A 63 3.30 -6.09 -10.48
N ILE A 64 2.95 -7.37 -10.26
CA ILE A 64 1.63 -7.81 -9.82
C ILE A 64 1.61 -8.06 -8.30
N ILE A 65 2.66 -8.68 -7.74
CA ILE A 65 2.73 -9.00 -6.31
C ILE A 65 2.71 -7.73 -5.44
N PHE A 66 3.41 -6.67 -5.85
CA PHE A 66 3.46 -5.42 -5.08
C PHE A 66 2.09 -4.77 -4.89
N PRO A 67 1.32 -4.45 -5.95
CA PRO A 67 -0.02 -3.86 -5.78
C PRO A 67 -0.99 -4.81 -5.07
N VAL A 68 -0.92 -6.12 -5.33
CA VAL A 68 -1.76 -7.10 -4.63
C VAL A 68 -1.47 -7.11 -3.13
N LEU A 69 -0.20 -7.03 -2.71
CA LEU A 69 0.15 -6.94 -1.28
C LEU A 69 -0.28 -5.59 -0.69
N MET A 70 -0.03 -4.48 -1.40
CA MET A 70 -0.37 -3.13 -0.94
C MET A 70 -1.88 -2.89 -0.83
N VAL A 71 -2.71 -3.63 -1.56
CA VAL A 71 -4.18 -3.56 -1.44
C VAL A 71 -4.68 -4.64 -0.47
N GLY A 72 -4.22 -5.88 -0.63
CA GLY A 72 -4.72 -7.03 0.11
C GLY A 72 -4.38 -6.99 1.60
N VAL A 73 -3.18 -6.56 1.97
CA VAL A 73 -2.78 -6.50 3.39
C VAL A 73 -3.58 -5.43 4.14
N PRO A 74 -3.70 -4.17 3.67
CA PRO A 74 -4.55 -3.19 4.32
C PRO A 74 -6.02 -3.62 4.42
N LEU A 75 -6.58 -4.24 3.38
CA LEU A 75 -7.96 -4.77 3.44
C LEU A 75 -8.12 -5.85 4.51
N MET A 76 -7.16 -6.77 4.64
CA MET A 76 -7.17 -7.77 5.72
C MET A 76 -7.05 -7.12 7.10
N VAL A 77 -6.18 -6.12 7.26
CA VAL A 77 -6.05 -5.36 8.51
C VAL A 77 -7.36 -4.66 8.85
N MET A 78 -7.99 -3.98 7.90
CA MET A 78 -9.31 -3.37 8.11
C MET A 78 -10.36 -4.39 8.53
N ALA A 79 -10.39 -5.58 7.91
CA ALA A 79 -11.34 -6.63 8.27
C ALA A 79 -11.13 -7.13 9.71
N VAL A 80 -9.88 -7.31 10.12
CA VAL A 80 -9.54 -7.69 11.50
C VAL A 80 -9.92 -6.58 12.48
N LEU A 81 -9.58 -5.32 12.20
CA LEU A 81 -9.93 -4.18 13.06
C LEU A 81 -11.44 -4.00 13.20
N THR A 82 -12.18 -4.18 12.10
CA THR A 82 -13.66 -4.16 12.11
C THR A 82 -14.22 -5.30 12.97
N ALA A 83 -13.68 -6.52 12.82
CA ALA A 83 -14.11 -7.69 13.61
C ALA A 83 -13.82 -7.54 15.11
N LEU A 84 -12.79 -6.78 15.47
CA LEU A 84 -12.46 -6.39 16.84
C LEU A 84 -13.40 -5.29 17.40
N GLY A 85 -14.38 -4.84 16.62
CA GLY A 85 -15.34 -3.80 17.02
C GLY A 85 -14.81 -2.37 16.84
N GLY A 86 -13.70 -2.18 16.13
CA GLY A 86 -13.21 -0.85 15.78
C GLY A 86 -14.13 -0.21 14.74
N GLU A 87 -14.44 1.07 14.94
CA GLU A 87 -15.13 1.91 13.96
C GLU A 87 -14.12 2.90 13.36
N SER A 88 -13.98 2.85 12.04
CA SER A 88 -13.13 3.80 11.30
C SER A 88 -13.68 5.21 11.48
N GLN A 89 -12.87 6.10 12.06
CA GLN A 89 -13.25 7.51 12.23
C GLN A 89 -13.24 8.29 10.92
N ASN A 90 -12.34 7.92 10.00
CA ASN A 90 -12.35 8.47 8.65
C ASN A 90 -13.26 7.64 7.75
N SER A 91 -13.54 8.15 6.55
CA SER A 91 -14.25 7.42 5.50
C SER A 91 -13.43 6.24 4.90
N LEU A 92 -12.53 5.64 5.68
CA LEU A 92 -11.63 4.52 5.35
C LEU A 92 -12.13 3.20 5.95
N SER A 93 -13.45 3.00 5.94
CA SER A 93 -14.07 1.73 6.34
C SER A 93 -14.28 0.79 5.14
N LEU A 94 -14.43 -0.51 5.40
CA LEU A 94 -14.82 -1.48 4.37
C LEU A 94 -16.20 -1.20 3.76
N ALA A 95 -17.05 -0.45 4.46
CA ALA A 95 -18.35 -0.01 3.96
C ALA A 95 -18.24 1.24 3.07
N SER A 96 -17.10 1.92 3.06
CA SER A 96 -16.90 3.14 2.28
C SER A 96 -16.63 2.82 0.81
N PRO A 97 -17.41 3.39 -0.13
CA PRO A 97 -17.16 3.25 -1.56
C PRO A 97 -15.76 3.75 -1.97
N ALA A 98 -15.21 4.73 -1.24
CA ALA A 98 -13.92 5.33 -1.55
C ALA A 98 -12.76 4.31 -1.48
N VAL A 99 -12.80 3.38 -0.51
CA VAL A 99 -11.78 2.33 -0.36
C VAL A 99 -11.79 1.40 -1.57
N TRP A 100 -12.98 1.01 -2.02
CA TRP A 100 -13.15 0.15 -3.20
C TRP A 100 -12.75 0.84 -4.50
N ILE A 101 -13.08 2.12 -4.66
CA ILE A 101 -12.63 2.93 -5.81
C ILE A 101 -11.11 3.00 -5.85
N GLY A 102 -10.46 3.27 -4.70
CA GLY A 102 -9.01 3.29 -4.60
C GLY A 102 -8.38 1.93 -4.94
N ALA A 103 -8.94 0.84 -4.42
CA ALA A 103 -8.47 -0.52 -4.70
C ALA A 103 -8.61 -0.88 -6.19
N VAL A 104 -9.76 -0.60 -6.81
CA VAL A 104 -9.99 -0.84 -8.25
C VAL A 104 -9.03 -0.02 -9.10
N LEU A 105 -8.83 1.27 -8.77
CA LEU A 105 -7.88 2.12 -9.48
C LEU A 105 -6.44 1.59 -9.38
N ALA A 106 -6.01 1.17 -8.20
CA ALA A 106 -4.67 0.61 -7.99
C ALA A 106 -4.46 -0.66 -8.83
N ILE A 107 -5.44 -1.56 -8.86
CA ILE A 107 -5.42 -2.78 -9.66
C ILE A 107 -5.44 -2.44 -11.16
N TRP A 108 -6.27 -1.49 -11.58
CA TRP A 108 -6.42 -1.06 -12.97
C TRP A 108 -5.13 -0.45 -13.54
N ILE A 109 -4.49 0.44 -12.78
CA ILE A 109 -3.19 1.03 -13.17
C ILE A 109 -2.14 -0.06 -13.32
N SER A 110 -2.09 -1.00 -12.38
CA SER A 110 -1.16 -2.13 -12.41
C SER A 110 -1.39 -3.04 -13.63
N TRP A 111 -2.66 -3.25 -14.00
CA TRP A 111 -3.04 -4.01 -15.20
C TRP A 111 -2.63 -3.30 -16.49
N LEU A 112 -2.92 -1.99 -16.60
CA LEU A 112 -2.52 -1.17 -17.75
C LEU A 112 -1.00 -1.16 -17.96
N GLU A 113 -0.25 -1.14 -16.87
CA GLU A 113 1.20 -1.16 -16.95
C GLU A 113 1.71 -2.55 -17.36
N TYR A 114 1.06 -3.62 -16.89
CA TYR A 114 1.35 -4.98 -17.32
C TYR A 114 1.09 -5.20 -18.82
N THR A 115 -0.03 -4.71 -19.37
CA THR A 115 -0.34 -4.84 -20.79
C THR A 115 0.64 -4.06 -21.66
N ARG A 116 0.97 -2.81 -21.29
CA ARG A 116 1.97 -1.98 -22.00
C ARG A 116 3.36 -2.62 -22.04
N VAL A 117 3.77 -3.30 -20.96
CA VAL A 117 5.05 -4.02 -20.92
C VAL A 117 5.00 -5.30 -21.78
N SER A 118 3.82 -5.91 -21.93
CA SER A 118 3.63 -7.10 -22.77
C SER A 118 3.65 -6.79 -24.27
N GLU A 119 3.02 -5.69 -24.71
CA GLU A 119 3.01 -5.25 -26.11
C GLU A 119 4.41 -4.87 -26.60
N LYS A 120 5.17 -4.10 -25.81
CA LYS A 120 6.57 -3.73 -26.12
C LYS A 120 7.53 -4.92 -26.22
N LYS A 121 7.13 -6.10 -25.73
CA LYS A 121 7.88 -7.35 -25.88
C LYS A 121 7.49 -8.10 -27.16
N ALA A 122 6.22 -8.05 -27.56
CA ALA A 122 5.73 -8.65 -28.80
C ALA A 122 6.25 -7.90 -30.04
N GLU A 123 6.42 -6.57 -29.94
CA GLU A 123 6.96 -5.72 -31.02
C GLU A 123 8.49 -5.86 -31.21
N LYS A 124 9.17 -6.55 -30.29
CA LYS A 124 10.64 -6.77 -30.31
C LYS A 124 11.04 -8.24 -30.53
N ALA A 125 10.07 -9.12 -30.75
CA ALA A 125 10.26 -10.54 -31.07
C ALA A 125 10.05 -10.76 -32.57
#